data_AF-A0A9D6NRW2-F1
#
_entry.id   AF-A0A9D6NRW2-F1
#
_cell.length_a   1.000
_cell.length_b   1.000
_cell.length_c   1.000
_cell.angle_alpha   90.00
_cell.angle_beta   90.00
_cell.angle_gamma   90.00
#
_symmetry.space_group_name_H-M   'P 1'
#
loop_
_entity.id
_entity.type
_entity.pdbx_description
1 polymer ?
#
loop_
_entity_poly.entity_id
_entity_poly.type
_entity_poly.pdbx_seq_one_letter_code
_entity_poly.pdbx_strand_id
1 'polypeptide(L)'
;MQSEIHDRDQAARVEARPCRIWPRRQFLHRHLLERAYREAVSPGQRLNSYIITDRYVQFSFKIETGRKKASGEQVGVDTGVNVLAALFTGLKLGIDIKALIETINRCQYASKRQKKLRRALKQRIDLERLRMACEWNRVSYRTVPPYKTSQQWSECGHTEQGNRLSWERFRCRRCGYADDADVNAARNILSRFLTGAYGPGSQTNSVACPT
;
A
#
# COMPACT_ATOMS: atom_id res chain seq x y z
N MET A 1 -1.31 -48.16 -16.45
CA MET A 1 -2.18 -47.95 -15.27
C MET A 1 -2.35 -46.45 -15.07
N GLN A 2 -3.40 -45.88 -15.64
CA GLN A 2 -3.84 -44.52 -15.30
C GLN A 2 -4.68 -44.64 -14.03
N SER A 3 -4.20 -44.11 -12.91
CA SER A 3 -4.97 -44.04 -11.68
C SER A 3 -5.88 -42.82 -11.72
N GLU A 4 -7.18 -43.08 -11.70
CA GLU A 4 -8.29 -42.13 -11.65
C GLU A 4 -8.14 -41.12 -10.50
N ILE A 5 -8.02 -39.84 -10.84
CA ILE A 5 -8.18 -38.75 -9.89
C ILE A 5 -9.68 -38.61 -9.64
N HIS A 6 -10.11 -39.11 -8.48
CA HIS A 6 -11.49 -39.03 -8.01
C HIS A 6 -12.00 -37.57 -7.96
N ASP A 7 -13.04 -37.32 -8.75
CA ASP A 7 -13.87 -36.11 -8.82
C ASP A 7 -14.68 -35.93 -7.52
N ARG A 8 -14.02 -35.53 -6.43
CA ARG A 8 -14.66 -35.33 -5.11
C ARG A 8 -14.87 -33.86 -4.71
N ASP A 9 -14.49 -32.89 -5.53
CA ASP A 9 -14.34 -31.49 -5.08
C ASP A 9 -15.29 -30.48 -5.78
N GLN A 10 -16.45 -30.94 -6.27
CA GLN A 10 -17.50 -30.10 -6.88
C GLN A 10 -18.55 -29.55 -5.88
N ALA A 11 -18.31 -29.67 -4.56
CA ALA A 11 -19.23 -29.11 -3.57
C ALA A 11 -19.15 -27.58 -3.52
N ALA A 12 -20.30 -26.92 -3.31
CA ALA A 12 -20.38 -25.48 -3.05
C ALA A 12 -19.42 -25.11 -1.90
N ARG A 13 -18.48 -24.20 -2.14
CA ARG A 13 -17.56 -23.73 -1.11
C ARG A 13 -18.18 -22.58 -0.34
N VAL A 14 -17.89 -22.58 0.94
CA VAL A 14 -18.27 -21.55 1.89
C VAL A 14 -17.12 -20.56 1.99
N GLU A 15 -17.35 -19.32 1.58
CA GLU A 15 -16.35 -18.25 1.70
C GLU A 15 -16.77 -17.23 2.76
N ALA A 16 -15.77 -16.71 3.48
CA ALA A 16 -15.94 -15.65 4.45
C ALA A 16 -15.77 -14.29 3.77
N ARG A 17 -16.81 -13.46 3.71
CA ARG A 17 -16.71 -12.08 3.23
C ARG A 17 -16.72 -11.06 4.37
N PRO A 18 -15.74 -10.13 4.43
CA PRO A 18 -15.70 -9.11 5.46
C PRO A 18 -16.63 -7.94 5.13
N CYS A 19 -17.45 -7.52 6.09
CA CYS A 19 -18.23 -6.27 6.04
C CYS A 19 -17.79 -5.35 7.19
N ARG A 20 -17.50 -4.08 6.90
CA ARG A 20 -17.06 -3.09 7.90
C ARG A 20 -18.18 -2.11 8.23
N ILE A 21 -18.53 -2.01 9.50
CA ILE A 21 -19.50 -1.07 10.03
C ILE A 21 -18.76 0.02 10.79
N TRP A 22 -18.99 1.28 10.43
CA TRP A 22 -18.26 2.44 10.97
C TRP A 22 -19.04 3.10 12.12
N PRO A 23 -18.54 3.09 13.37
CA PRO A 23 -19.03 3.98 14.40
C PRO A 23 -18.42 5.37 14.18
N ARG A 24 -19.10 6.23 13.41
CA ARG A 24 -18.89 7.68 13.56
C ARG A 24 -19.89 8.23 14.58
N ARG A 25 -19.47 9.27 15.29
CA ARG A 25 -20.08 9.99 16.43
C ARG A 25 -21.50 10.56 16.23
N GLN A 26 -22.37 9.95 15.44
CA GLN A 26 -23.75 10.37 15.28
C GLN A 26 -24.66 9.14 15.39
N PHE A 27 -25.07 8.85 16.63
CA PHE A 27 -26.23 8.01 16.95
C PHE A 27 -27.52 8.73 16.50
N LEU A 28 -27.71 8.93 15.20
CA LEU A 28 -28.96 9.51 14.68
C LEU A 28 -29.70 8.64 13.68
N HIS A 29 -29.12 7.53 13.21
CA HIS A 29 -29.85 6.63 12.32
C HIS A 29 -29.54 5.16 12.58
N ARG A 30 -30.05 4.65 13.70
CA ARG A 30 -30.13 3.20 14.00
C ARG A 30 -30.65 2.41 12.79
N HIS A 31 -31.62 2.97 12.07
CA HIS A 31 -32.21 2.38 10.87
C HIS A 31 -31.25 2.26 9.68
N LEU A 32 -30.27 3.17 9.51
CA LEU A 32 -29.28 3.06 8.43
C LEU A 32 -28.24 1.96 8.71
N LEU A 33 -27.87 1.77 9.98
CA LEU A 33 -27.04 0.66 10.44
C LEU A 33 -27.77 -0.68 10.30
N GLU A 34 -29.04 -0.75 10.69
CA GLU A 34 -29.86 -1.95 10.50
C GLU A 34 -30.10 -2.27 9.03
N ARG A 35 -30.26 -1.25 8.17
CA ARG A 35 -30.40 -1.42 6.72
C ARG A 35 -29.11 -1.93 6.08
N ALA A 36 -27.96 -1.31 6.37
CA ALA A 36 -26.66 -1.78 5.88
C ALA A 36 -26.32 -3.18 6.39
N TYR A 37 -26.69 -3.51 7.63
CA TYR A 37 -26.57 -4.86 8.17
C TYR A 37 -27.49 -5.84 7.41
N ARG A 38 -28.77 -5.52 7.20
CA ARG A 38 -29.71 -6.38 6.45
C ARG A 38 -29.30 -6.58 4.99
N GLU A 39 -28.84 -5.52 4.32
CA GLU A 39 -28.35 -5.57 2.94
C GLU A 39 -27.05 -6.40 2.82
N ALA A 40 -26.18 -6.38 3.84
CA ALA A 40 -24.97 -7.24 3.87
C ALA A 40 -25.24 -8.69 4.27
N VAL A 41 -26.37 -8.97 4.95
CA VAL A 41 -26.75 -10.29 5.48
C VAL A 41 -27.46 -11.17 4.43
N SER A 42 -28.01 -10.60 3.35
CA SER A 42 -28.88 -11.33 2.42
C SER A 42 -28.16 -12.18 1.36
N PRO A 43 -27.03 -12.85 1.71
CA PRO A 43 -26.97 -14.26 1.31
C PRO A 43 -26.28 -15.19 2.32
N GLY A 44 -26.07 -14.80 3.59
CA GLY A 44 -25.11 -15.55 4.42
C GLY A 44 -25.33 -15.60 5.93
N GLN A 45 -25.00 -16.75 6.52
CA GLN A 45 -24.93 -16.94 7.97
C GLN A 45 -23.73 -16.14 8.53
N ARG A 46 -23.94 -15.29 9.54
CA ARG A 46 -22.84 -14.57 10.20
C ARG A 46 -21.92 -15.55 10.94
N LEU A 47 -20.60 -15.43 10.75
CA LEU A 47 -19.60 -16.18 11.51
C LEU A 47 -19.44 -15.61 12.93
N ASN A 48 -18.98 -16.45 13.87
CA ASN A 48 -18.77 -16.06 15.27
C ASN A 48 -17.58 -15.11 15.47
N SER A 49 -16.70 -14.95 14.48
CA SER A 49 -15.55 -14.06 14.56
C SER A 49 -15.91 -12.61 14.17
N TYR A 50 -15.38 -11.67 14.96
CA TYR A 50 -15.49 -10.24 14.71
C TYR A 50 -14.14 -9.55 14.93
N ILE A 51 -13.89 -8.46 14.19
CA ILE A 51 -12.72 -7.59 14.43
C ILE A 51 -13.24 -6.24 14.90
N ILE A 52 -12.85 -5.81 16.09
CA ILE A 52 -13.20 -4.49 16.63
C ILE A 52 -11.98 -3.59 16.57
N THR A 53 -12.18 -2.38 16.04
CA THR A 53 -11.21 -1.29 16.06
C THR A 53 -11.88 -0.02 16.58
N ASP A 54 -11.10 1.02 16.84
CA ASP A 54 -11.61 2.36 17.20
C ASP A 54 -12.43 3.01 16.08
N ARG A 55 -12.33 2.51 14.84
CA ARG A 55 -12.94 3.09 13.64
C ARG A 55 -14.02 2.24 12.99
N TYR A 56 -14.07 0.95 13.28
CA TYR A 56 -15.05 0.02 12.70
C TYR A 56 -15.15 -1.30 13.47
N VAL A 57 -16.30 -1.94 13.34
CA VAL A 57 -16.51 -3.37 13.64
C VAL A 57 -16.63 -4.11 12.32
N GLN A 58 -15.84 -5.17 12.15
CA GLN A 58 -15.93 -6.04 10.98
C GLN A 58 -16.62 -7.35 11.35
N PHE A 59 -17.67 -7.68 10.59
CA PHE A 59 -18.33 -8.98 10.64
C PHE A 59 -17.92 -9.79 9.42
N SER A 60 -17.80 -11.11 9.60
CA SER A 60 -17.58 -12.04 8.50
C SER A 60 -18.84 -12.87 8.27
N PHE A 61 -19.24 -13.03 7.02
CA PHE A 61 -20.41 -13.82 6.65
C PHE A 61 -20.00 -15.03 5.82
N LYS A 62 -20.60 -16.18 6.15
CA LYS A 62 -20.56 -17.40 5.34
C LYS A 62 -21.55 -17.22 4.19
N ILE A 63 -21.04 -17.11 2.98
CA ILE A 63 -21.86 -17.00 1.77
C ILE A 63 -21.74 -18.31 1.00
N GLU A 64 -22.88 -18.85 0.57
CA GLU A 64 -22.90 -19.94 -0.39
C GLU A 64 -22.47 -19.41 -1.75
N THR A 65 -21.33 -19.86 -2.24
CA THR A 65 -20.88 -19.55 -3.59
C THR A 65 -21.40 -20.62 -4.55
N GLY A 66 -21.81 -20.19 -5.76
CA GLY A 66 -22.23 -21.12 -6.81
C GLY A 66 -21.11 -22.08 -7.22
N ARG A 67 -21.43 -23.07 -8.07
CA ARG A 67 -20.43 -24.01 -8.61
C ARG A 67 -19.26 -23.24 -9.24
N LYS A 68 -18.03 -23.69 -9.00
CA LYS A 68 -16.84 -23.14 -9.67
C LYS A 68 -17.08 -23.10 -11.17
N LYS A 69 -16.78 -21.97 -11.81
CA LYS A 69 -16.85 -21.85 -13.27
C LYS A 69 -15.79 -22.79 -13.86
N ALA A 70 -16.23 -23.82 -14.56
CA ALA A 70 -15.34 -24.77 -15.24
C ALA A 70 -14.70 -24.18 -16.51
N SER A 71 -15.29 -23.12 -17.06
CA SER A 71 -14.82 -22.42 -18.25
C SER A 71 -14.73 -20.90 -18.03
N GLY A 72 -13.74 -20.28 -18.67
CA GLY A 72 -13.35 -18.88 -18.49
C GLY A 72 -11.83 -18.75 -18.39
N GLU A 73 -11.30 -17.52 -18.49
CA GLU A 73 -9.89 -17.26 -18.28
C GLU A 73 -9.50 -17.60 -16.84
N GLN A 74 -8.75 -18.70 -16.67
CA GLN A 74 -8.30 -19.16 -15.37
C GLN A 74 -6.93 -18.55 -15.08
N VAL A 75 -6.85 -17.72 -14.04
CA VAL A 75 -5.59 -17.16 -13.57
C VAL A 75 -5.13 -18.00 -12.38
N GLY A 76 -4.12 -18.85 -12.60
CA GLY A 76 -3.39 -19.49 -11.51
C GLY A 76 -2.50 -18.45 -10.81
N VAL A 77 -2.75 -18.20 -9.52
CA VAL A 77 -1.93 -17.29 -8.71
C VAL A 77 -1.01 -18.14 -7.84
N ASP A 78 0.25 -18.28 -8.24
CA ASP A 78 1.28 -18.85 -7.38
C ASP A 78 1.58 -17.89 -6.23
N THR A 79 1.20 -18.27 -5.01
CA THR A 79 1.48 -17.49 -3.79
C THR A 79 2.88 -17.78 -3.22
N GLY A 80 3.70 -18.58 -3.89
CA GLY A 80 5.09 -18.90 -3.52
C GLY A 80 6.06 -17.74 -3.75
N VAL A 81 5.76 -16.54 -3.27
CA VAL A 81 6.49 -15.35 -3.70
C VAL A 81 7.68 -15.10 -2.76
N ASN A 82 8.85 -15.64 -3.13
CA ASN A 82 10.16 -15.21 -2.58
C ASN A 82 10.47 -13.73 -2.91
N VAL A 83 9.63 -13.11 -3.75
CA VAL A 83 9.70 -11.73 -4.21
C VAL A 83 8.33 -11.06 -3.94
N LEU A 84 8.11 -9.80 -4.31
CA LEU A 84 6.77 -9.20 -4.26
C LEU A 84 6.02 -9.37 -5.58
N ALA A 85 6.74 -9.23 -6.69
CA ALA A 85 6.22 -9.37 -8.04
C ALA A 85 7.34 -9.74 -9.02
N ALA A 86 6.98 -10.49 -10.05
CA ALA A 86 7.83 -10.71 -11.22
C ALA A 86 7.15 -10.07 -12.43
N LEU A 87 7.90 -9.27 -13.18
CA LEU A 87 7.42 -8.59 -14.38
C LEU A 87 7.75 -9.42 -15.63
N PHE A 88 7.00 -9.22 -16.72
CA PHE A 88 7.25 -9.88 -18.01
C PHE A 88 8.63 -9.53 -18.61
N THR A 89 9.23 -8.42 -18.17
CA THR A 89 10.58 -8.00 -18.51
C THR A 89 11.68 -8.83 -17.82
N GLY A 90 11.31 -9.77 -16.95
CA GLY A 90 12.24 -10.54 -16.12
C GLY A 90 12.64 -9.84 -14.82
N LEU A 91 12.23 -8.58 -14.62
CA LEU A 91 12.51 -7.84 -13.38
C LEU A 91 11.72 -8.41 -12.20
N LYS A 92 12.41 -8.66 -11.08
CA LYS A 92 11.80 -9.11 -9.82
C LYS A 92 11.82 -7.97 -8.80
N LEU A 93 10.65 -7.58 -8.31
CA LEU A 93 10.48 -6.54 -7.29
C LEU A 93 10.38 -7.18 -5.90
N GLY A 94 10.89 -6.50 -4.87
CA GLY A 94 10.74 -6.95 -3.47
C GLY A 94 11.50 -8.22 -3.10
N ILE A 95 12.62 -8.50 -3.78
CA ILE A 95 13.54 -9.62 -3.47
C ILE A 95 14.07 -9.58 -2.02
N ASP A 96 14.15 -8.39 -1.43
CA ASP A 96 14.64 -8.11 -0.08
C ASP A 96 13.61 -8.40 1.02
N ILE A 97 12.33 -8.56 0.65
CA ILE A 97 11.22 -8.69 1.61
C ILE A 97 11.36 -9.94 2.47
N LYS A 98 11.82 -11.06 1.91
CA LYS A 98 12.01 -12.31 2.65
C LYS A 98 13.00 -12.13 3.79
N ALA A 99 14.17 -11.56 3.52
CA ALA A 99 15.20 -11.30 4.53
C ALA A 99 14.70 -10.34 5.62
N LEU A 100 13.87 -9.34 5.26
CA LEU A 100 13.23 -8.45 6.23
C LEU A 100 12.23 -9.18 7.13
N ILE A 101 11.40 -10.07 6.57
CA ILE A 101 10.45 -10.89 7.33
C ILE A 101 11.19 -11.81 8.30
N GLU A 102 12.24 -12.48 7.85
CA GLU A 102 13.07 -13.34 8.71
C GLU A 102 13.70 -12.54 9.86
N THR A 103 14.12 -11.30 9.60
CA THR A 103 14.64 -10.39 10.62
C THR A 103 13.57 -9.97 11.64
N ILE A 104 12.33 -9.76 11.19
CA ILE A 104 11.19 -9.47 12.07
C ILE A 104 10.82 -10.68 12.93
N ASN A 105 10.89 -11.89 12.38
CA ASN A 105 10.56 -13.13 13.08
C ASN A 105 11.57 -13.46 14.19
N ARG A 106 12.84 -13.08 13.99
CA ARG A 106 13.89 -13.20 15.03
C ARG A 106 13.76 -12.18 16.17
N CYS A 107 12.96 -11.13 16.00
CA CYS A 107 12.77 -10.14 17.05
C CYS A 107 11.84 -10.67 18.15
N GLN A 108 12.15 -10.33 19.41
CA GLN A 108 11.24 -10.56 20.53
C GLN A 108 9.85 -9.99 20.21
N TYR A 109 8.83 -10.80 20.49
CA TYR A 109 7.44 -10.46 20.25
C TYR A 109 7.04 -9.15 20.93
N ALA A 110 6.30 -8.31 20.19
CA ALA A 110 5.80 -7.00 20.62
C ALA A 110 6.86 -5.95 21.00
N SER A 111 8.15 -6.23 20.79
CA SER A 111 9.24 -5.29 21.07
C SER A 111 9.16 -4.02 20.22
N LYS A 112 9.72 -2.91 20.73
CA LYS A 112 9.82 -1.63 19.98
C LYS A 112 10.54 -1.83 18.63
N ARG A 113 11.60 -2.65 18.63
CA ARG A 113 12.35 -3.03 17.42
C ARG A 113 11.45 -3.74 16.41
N GLN A 114 10.71 -4.77 16.84
CA GLN A 114 9.80 -5.50 15.95
C GLN A 114 8.75 -4.58 15.33
N LYS A 115 8.15 -3.69 16.13
CA LYS A 115 7.17 -2.70 15.64
C LYS A 115 7.77 -1.75 14.61
N LYS A 116 9.00 -1.26 14.83
CA LYS A 116 9.71 -0.40 13.87
C LYS A 116 9.99 -1.11 12.55
N LEU A 117 10.47 -2.35 12.59
CA LEU A 117 10.74 -3.15 11.38
C LEU A 117 9.46 -3.47 10.61
N ARG A 118 8.37 -3.82 11.30
CA ARG A 118 7.05 -4.03 10.65
C ARG A 118 6.55 -2.77 9.92
N ARG A 119 6.74 -1.59 10.52
CA ARG A 119 6.40 -0.30 9.87
C ARG A 119 7.26 -0.06 8.62
N ALA A 120 8.56 -0.31 8.71
CA ALA A 120 9.47 -0.18 7.57
C ALA A 120 9.13 -1.17 6.44
N LEU A 121 8.82 -2.43 6.76
CA LEU A 121 8.38 -3.42 5.78
C LEU A 121 7.09 -2.99 5.08
N LYS A 122 6.10 -2.50 5.84
CA LYS A 122 4.86 -1.97 5.25
C LYS A 122 5.15 -0.84 4.27
N GLN A 123 5.97 0.13 4.68
CA GLN A 123 6.37 1.26 3.83
C GLN A 123 7.08 0.77 2.55
N ARG A 124 7.93 -0.26 2.65
CA ARG A 124 8.61 -0.85 1.50
C ARG A 124 7.61 -1.47 0.51
N ILE A 125 6.68 -2.28 1.00
CA ILE A 125 5.62 -2.90 0.18
C ILE A 125 4.76 -1.83 -0.49
N ASP A 126 4.38 -0.77 0.23
CA ASP A 126 3.57 0.31 -0.31
C ASP A 126 4.30 1.06 -1.44
N LEU A 127 5.61 1.28 -1.32
CA LEU A 127 6.42 1.90 -2.38
C LEU A 127 6.53 1.04 -3.63
N GLU A 128 6.73 -0.27 -3.48
CA GLU A 128 6.78 -1.18 -4.63
C GLU A 128 5.41 -1.28 -5.33
N ARG A 129 4.31 -1.29 -4.57
CA ARG A 129 2.96 -1.20 -5.14
C ARG A 129 2.74 0.09 -5.93
N LEU A 130 3.20 1.23 -5.40
CA LEU A 130 3.12 2.51 -6.10
C LEU A 130 3.93 2.47 -7.39
N ARG A 131 5.15 1.92 -7.36
CA ARG A 131 5.97 1.72 -8.56
C ARG A 131 5.26 0.89 -9.62
N MET A 132 4.70 -0.26 -9.23
CA MET A 132 3.95 -1.12 -10.15
C MET A 132 2.75 -0.39 -10.76
N ALA A 133 2.00 0.34 -9.94
CA ALA A 133 0.88 1.14 -10.42
C ALA A 133 1.32 2.23 -11.41
N CYS A 134 2.45 2.91 -11.14
CA CYS A 134 3.02 3.88 -12.07
C CYS A 134 3.41 3.22 -13.40
N GLU A 135 4.11 2.08 -13.38
CA GLU A 135 4.49 1.33 -14.58
C GLU A 135 3.27 0.93 -15.42
N TRP A 136 2.22 0.38 -14.79
CA TRP A 136 0.96 0.01 -15.46
C TRP A 136 0.26 1.21 -16.11
N ASN A 137 0.33 2.38 -15.48
CA ASN A 137 -0.26 3.62 -16.00
C ASN A 137 0.70 4.41 -16.89
N ARG A 138 1.88 3.86 -17.23
CA ARG A 138 2.93 4.53 -18.04
C ARG A 138 3.38 5.87 -17.44
N VAL A 139 3.35 5.97 -16.12
CA VAL A 139 3.82 7.14 -15.35
C VAL A 139 5.26 6.91 -14.92
N SER A 140 6.13 7.92 -15.14
CA SER A 140 7.51 7.86 -14.65
C SER A 140 7.56 7.91 -13.13
N TYR A 141 8.19 6.91 -12.52
CA TYR A 141 8.40 6.84 -11.08
C TYR A 141 9.89 6.89 -10.76
N ARG A 142 10.32 7.87 -9.96
CA ARG A 142 11.69 7.98 -9.44
C ARG A 142 11.64 8.47 -7.99
N THR A 143 12.66 8.11 -7.23
CA THR A 143 12.87 8.64 -5.88
C THR A 143 13.90 9.76 -5.93
N VAL A 144 13.67 10.82 -5.16
CA VAL A 144 14.65 11.90 -4.96
C VAL A 144 15.09 11.93 -3.50
N PRO A 145 16.34 12.31 -3.19
CA PRO A 145 16.79 12.45 -1.81
C PRO A 145 15.92 13.47 -1.04
N PRO A 146 15.42 13.13 0.16
CA PRO A 146 14.51 14.00 0.90
C PRO A 146 15.22 15.19 1.59
N TYR A 147 16.56 15.23 1.56
CA TYR A 147 17.37 16.19 2.32
C TYR A 147 16.92 17.64 2.13
N LYS A 148 16.54 18.30 3.23
CA LYS A 148 16.10 19.71 3.31
C LYS A 148 14.93 20.14 2.41
N THR A 149 14.21 19.19 1.79
CA THR A 149 13.03 19.49 0.94
C THR A 149 11.90 20.22 1.67
N SER A 150 11.77 20.02 2.99
CA SER A 150 10.74 20.68 3.81
C SER A 150 11.21 22.01 4.43
N GLN A 151 12.47 22.41 4.23
CA GLN A 151 13.07 23.62 4.80
C GLN A 151 13.41 24.67 3.74
N GLN A 152 13.53 24.25 2.47
CA GLN A 152 13.80 25.11 1.34
C GLN A 152 12.51 25.76 0.83
N TRP A 153 12.54 27.05 0.53
CA TRP A 153 11.48 27.66 -0.31
C TRP A 153 11.79 27.39 -1.78
N SER A 154 10.81 26.85 -2.51
CA SER A 154 10.98 26.39 -3.90
C SER A 154 11.34 27.50 -4.89
N GLU A 155 10.79 28.69 -4.72
CA GLU A 155 11.06 29.81 -5.65
C GLU A 155 12.35 30.57 -5.32
N CYS A 156 12.59 30.92 -4.04
CA CYS A 156 13.76 31.75 -3.69
C CYS A 156 15.00 30.94 -3.27
N GLY A 157 14.88 29.62 -3.14
CA GLY A 157 15.96 28.71 -2.75
C GLY A 157 16.42 28.80 -1.28
N HIS A 158 15.95 29.79 -0.51
CA HIS A 158 16.35 29.98 0.89
C HIS A 158 15.99 28.75 1.72
N THR A 159 16.98 28.22 2.43
CA THR A 159 16.84 26.99 3.20
C THR A 159 17.27 27.23 4.64
N GLU A 160 16.33 27.10 5.55
CA GLU A 160 16.56 27.33 6.97
C GLU A 160 15.63 26.43 7.79
N GLN A 161 16.11 25.94 8.93
CA GLN A 161 15.31 25.11 9.83
C GLN A 161 14.03 25.82 10.31
N GLY A 162 14.12 27.13 10.57
CA GLY A 162 12.99 27.95 11.00
C GLY A 162 11.94 28.22 9.93
N ASN A 163 12.16 27.81 8.66
CA ASN A 163 11.16 27.99 7.62
C ASN A 163 9.96 27.05 7.79
N ARG A 164 10.14 25.89 8.44
CA ARG A 164 9.04 24.98 8.77
C ARG A 164 8.53 25.32 10.17
N LEU A 165 7.40 26.02 10.25
CA LEU A 165 6.83 26.49 11.52
C LEU A 165 6.12 25.36 12.28
N SER A 166 5.47 24.46 11.55
CA SER A 166 4.77 23.30 12.13
C SER A 166 4.75 22.13 11.15
N TRP A 167 4.03 21.06 11.52
CA TRP A 167 3.80 19.93 10.61
C TRP A 167 3.12 20.37 9.31
N GLU A 168 2.19 21.33 9.37
CA GLU A 168 1.35 21.78 8.27
C GLU A 168 1.78 23.12 7.66
N ARG A 169 2.51 23.97 8.41
CA ARG A 169 2.79 25.36 7.97
C ARG A 169 4.25 25.60 7.62
N PHE A 170 4.46 26.25 6.48
CA PHE A 170 5.74 26.77 6.03
C PHE A 170 5.70 28.29 5.91
N ARG A 171 6.78 28.97 6.31
CA ARG A 171 7.01 30.38 6.03
C ARG A 171 8.49 30.62 5.74
N CYS A 172 8.82 31.07 4.54
CA CYS A 172 10.17 31.47 4.20
C CYS A 172 10.55 32.72 5.00
N ARG A 173 11.59 32.64 5.84
CA ARG A 173 12.03 33.78 6.66
C ARG A 173 12.77 34.86 5.87
N ARG A 174 13.20 34.56 4.64
CA ARG A 174 13.87 35.51 3.74
C ARG A 174 12.90 36.39 2.95
N CYS A 175 11.86 35.78 2.35
CA CYS A 175 10.92 36.50 1.48
C CYS A 175 9.51 36.65 2.06
N GLY A 176 9.23 36.06 3.22
CA GLY A 176 7.93 36.15 3.89
C GLY A 176 6.85 35.21 3.36
N TYR A 177 7.09 34.54 2.22
CA TYR A 177 6.11 33.62 1.62
C TYR A 177 5.66 32.54 2.60
N ALA A 178 4.35 32.27 2.67
CA ALA A 178 3.78 31.25 3.53
C ALA A 178 2.77 30.40 2.77
N ASP A 179 2.80 29.09 3.03
CA ASP A 179 1.96 28.08 2.38
C ASP A 179 1.94 26.80 3.23
N ASP A 180 1.23 25.78 2.77
CA ASP A 180 1.28 24.44 3.31
C ASP A 180 2.69 23.83 3.15
N ALA A 181 3.18 23.20 4.21
CA ALA A 181 4.52 22.63 4.26
C ALA A 181 4.72 21.46 3.30
N ASP A 182 3.70 20.63 3.11
CA ASP A 182 3.75 19.47 2.23
C ASP A 182 3.61 19.90 0.77
N VAL A 183 2.80 20.93 0.47
CA VAL A 183 2.72 21.53 -0.88
C VAL A 183 4.07 22.12 -1.29
N ASN A 184 4.72 22.89 -0.42
CA ASN A 184 6.05 23.41 -0.72
C ASN A 184 7.08 22.29 -0.87
N ALA A 185 7.06 21.26 -0.01
CA ALA A 185 7.95 20.12 -0.15
C ALA A 185 7.73 19.39 -1.49
N ALA A 186 6.49 19.26 -1.95
CA ALA A 186 6.16 18.68 -3.25
C ALA A 186 6.73 19.50 -4.41
N ARG A 187 6.67 20.85 -4.35
CA ARG A 187 7.32 21.73 -5.35
C ARG A 187 8.84 21.51 -5.40
N ASN A 188 9.50 21.42 -4.24
CA ASN A 188 10.93 21.13 -4.17
C ASN A 188 11.27 19.74 -4.75
N ILE A 189 10.46 18.73 -4.47
CA ILE A 189 10.62 17.37 -5.01
C ILE A 189 10.47 17.39 -6.54
N LEU A 190 9.45 18.07 -7.06
CA LEU A 190 9.23 18.23 -8.50
C LEU A 190 10.42 18.95 -9.16
N SER A 191 10.87 20.06 -8.58
CA SER A 191 12.02 20.81 -9.10
C SER A 191 13.27 19.93 -9.20
N ARG A 192 13.57 19.13 -8.16
CA ARG A 192 14.69 18.16 -8.17
C ARG A 192 14.50 17.05 -9.19
N PHE A 193 13.26 16.60 -9.38
CA PHE A 193 12.95 15.61 -10.40
C PHE A 193 13.15 16.18 -11.81
N LEU A 194 12.81 17.44 -12.08
CA LEU A 194 12.93 18.03 -13.41
C LEU A 194 14.35 18.51 -13.73
N THR A 195 15.02 19.15 -12.77
CA THR A 195 16.27 19.90 -12.98
C THR A 195 17.50 19.27 -12.34
N GLY A 196 17.31 18.33 -11.40
CA GLY A 196 18.42 17.65 -10.73
C GLY A 196 19.05 16.56 -11.58
N ALA A 197 20.10 15.92 -11.02
CA ALA A 197 20.74 14.73 -11.59
C ALA A 197 19.82 13.49 -11.74
N TYR A 198 18.52 13.67 -11.49
CA TYR A 198 17.49 12.64 -11.53
C TYR A 198 16.42 12.93 -12.60
N GLY A 199 16.60 13.96 -13.43
CA GLY A 199 15.64 14.36 -14.46
C GLY A 199 15.78 13.65 -15.80
N PRO A 200 14.85 13.90 -16.74
CA PRO A 200 14.93 13.33 -18.08
C PRO A 200 16.17 13.82 -18.87
N GLY A 201 16.77 14.95 -18.47
CA GLY A 201 18.00 15.49 -19.07
C GLY A 201 19.30 15.16 -18.33
N SER A 202 19.27 14.48 -17.18
CA SER A 202 20.50 14.05 -16.51
C SER A 202 21.05 12.82 -17.22
N GLN A 203 22.29 12.89 -17.70
CA GLN A 203 23.01 11.75 -18.29
C GLN A 203 22.94 10.57 -17.30
N THR A 204 22.06 9.61 -17.58
CA THR A 204 22.11 8.33 -16.87
C THR A 204 23.37 7.65 -17.39
N ASN A 205 24.44 7.64 -16.59
CA ASN A 205 25.48 6.65 -16.79
C ASN A 205 24.75 5.29 -16.81
N SER A 206 24.66 4.72 -18.00
CA SER A 206 24.07 3.42 -18.24
C SER A 206 24.76 2.43 -17.32
N VAL A 207 24.06 1.97 -16.29
CA VAL A 207 24.49 0.79 -15.56
C VAL A 207 24.34 -0.35 -16.57
N ALA A 208 25.47 -0.73 -17.18
CA ALA A 208 25.54 -1.86 -18.09
C ALA A 208 24.96 -3.09 -17.38
N CYS A 209 24.02 -3.75 -18.06
CA CYS A 209 23.54 -5.06 -17.64
C CYS A 209 24.75 -6.01 -17.69
N PRO A 210 25.14 -6.68 -16.59
CA PRO A 210 26.17 -7.70 -16.66
C PRO A 210 25.65 -8.81 -17.57
N THR A 211 26.47 -9.17 -18.56
CA THR A 211 26.28 -10.31 -19.48
C THR A 211 26.25 -11.64 -18.75
#